data_AF-A0A7Y2LZ02-F1
#
_entry.id   AF-A0A7Y2LZ02-F1
#
_cell.length_a   1.000
_cell.length_b   1.000
_cell.length_c   1.000
_cell.angle_alpha   90.00
_cell.angle_beta   90.00
_cell.angle_gamma   90.00
#
_symmetry.space_group_name_H-M   'P 1'
#
loop_
_entity.id
_entity.type
_entity.pdbx_description
1 polymer ?
#
loop_
_entity_poly.entity_id
_entity_poly.type
_entity_poly.pdbx_seq_one_letter_code
_entity_poly.pdbx_strand_id
1 'polypeptide(L)' 'MWSHALRAGRGIRWYLTSLMGDNAYRAYLEHHALHGHEEPPLSERAFWRERMDDQDRNPGVRCC' A
#
# COMPACT_ATOMS: atom_id res chain seq x y z
N MET A 1 10.98 -22.49 -22.81
CA MET A 1 9.54 -22.15 -22.77
C MET A 1 8.98 -21.83 -21.37
N TRP A 2 9.79 -21.53 -20.35
CA TRP A 2 9.30 -21.17 -18.99
C TRP A 2 9.51 -19.69 -18.62
N SER A 3 10.24 -18.93 -19.45
CA SER A 3 10.69 -17.56 -19.15
C SER A 3 9.61 -16.49 -19.36
N HIS A 4 8.58 -16.78 -20.17
CA HIS A 4 7.47 -15.86 -20.41
C HIS A 4 6.37 -15.97 -19.34
N ALA A 5 6.12 -17.18 -18.83
CA ALA A 5 5.15 -17.42 -17.76
C ALA A 5 5.56 -16.72 -16.45
N LEU A 6 6.85 -16.75 -16.09
CA LEU A 6 7.36 -16.06 -14.90
C LEU A 6 7.31 -14.52 -15.02
N ARG A 7 7.41 -13.98 -16.24
CA ARG A 7 7.26 -12.52 -16.48
C ARG A 7 5.80 -12.09 -16.38
N ALA A 8 4.87 -12.85 -16.94
CA ALA A 8 3.43 -12.59 -16.82
C ALA A 8 2.95 -12.69 -15.35
N GLY A 9 3.44 -13.69 -14.61
CA GLY A 9 3.11 -13.85 -13.18
C GLY A 9 3.58 -12.68 -12.32
N ARG A 10 4.75 -12.08 -12.61
CA ARG A 10 5.22 -10.87 -11.92
C ARG A 10 4.33 -9.65 -12.19
N GLY A 11 3.87 -9.47 -13.44
CA GLY A 11 2.96 -8.39 -13.80
C GLY A 11 1.61 -8.51 -13.10
N ILE A 12 1.03 -9.72 -13.06
CA ILE A 12 -0.22 -9.99 -12.36
C ILE A 12 -0.06 -9.80 -10.84
N ARG A 13 1.04 -10.28 -10.24
CA ARG A 13 1.33 -10.05 -8.81
C ARG A 13 1.49 -8.57 -8.49
N TRP A 14 2.21 -7.80 -9.32
CA TRP A 14 2.34 -6.34 -9.14
C TRP A 14 0.99 -5.64 -9.27
N TYR A 15 0.17 -6.03 -10.25
CA TYR A 15 -1.16 -5.49 -10.44
C TYR A 15 -2.05 -5.78 -9.24
N LEU A 16 -2.13 -7.05 -8.81
CA LEU A 16 -2.91 -7.46 -7.64
C LEU A 16 -2.43 -6.81 -6.34
N THR A 17 -1.12 -6.71 -6.11
CA THR A 17 -0.60 -6.03 -4.89
C THR A 17 -0.80 -4.52 -4.92
N SER A 18 -0.78 -3.91 -6.10
CA SER A 18 -1.11 -2.49 -6.25
C SER A 18 -2.61 -2.24 -6.08
N LEU A 19 -3.46 -3.14 -6.58
CA LEU A 19 -4.91 -3.02 -6.49
C LEU A 19 -5.48 -3.40 -5.12
N MET A 20 -4.91 -4.42 -4.47
CA MET A 20 -5.31 -4.85 -3.11
C MET A 20 -4.67 -3.97 -2.01
N GLY A 21 -3.75 -3.06 -2.36
CA GLY A 21 -3.10 -2.18 -1.40
C GLY A 21 -1.98 -2.82 -0.58
N ASP A 22 -1.59 -4.07 -0.87
CA ASP A 22 -0.45 -4.75 -0.22
C ASP A 22 0.86 -3.94 -0.31
N ASN A 23 1.00 -3.07 -1.31
CA ASN A 23 2.17 -2.19 -1.47
C ASN A 23 2.05 -0.83 -0.76
N ALA A 24 0.95 -0.56 -0.06
CA ALA A 24 0.67 0.75 0.53
C ALA A 24 1.76 1.19 1.53
N TYR A 25 2.28 0.26 2.33
CA TYR A 25 3.35 0.56 3.27
C TYR A 25 4.67 0.92 2.57
N ARG A 26 5.01 0.27 1.45
CA ARG A 26 6.17 0.64 0.64
C ARG A 26 6.03 2.03 0.04
N ALA A 27 4.85 2.34 -0.51
CA ALA A 27 4.57 3.67 -1.05
C ALA A 27 4.63 4.74 0.05
N TYR A 28 4.17 4.43 1.27
CA TYR A 28 4.32 5.29 2.43
C TYR A 28 5.79 5.56 2.77
N LEU A 29 6.65 4.54 2.80
CA LEU A 29 8.08 4.71 3.07
C LEU A 29 8.77 5.54 1.98
N GLU A 30 8.44 5.31 0.71
CA GLU A 30 8.97 6.11 -0.41
C GLU A 30 8.52 7.58 -0.29
N HIS A 31 7.25 7.82 0.01
CA HIS A 31 6.73 9.16 0.27
C HIS A 31 7.43 9.83 1.46
N HIS A 32 7.60 9.08 2.56
CA HIS A 32 8.24 9.55 3.77
C HIS A 32 9.72 9.91 3.53
N ALA A 33 10.42 9.10 2.75
CA ALA A 33 11.81 9.37 2.36
C ALA A 33 11.92 10.59 1.44
N LEU A 34 10.97 10.78 0.51
CA LEU A 34 10.94 11.93 -0.39
C LEU A 34 10.60 13.25 0.32
N HIS A 35 9.73 13.21 1.34
CA HIS A 35 9.31 14.40 2.08
C HIS A 35 10.22 14.74 3.27
N GLY A 36 11.20 13.88 3.57
CA GLY A 36 12.26 14.19 4.53
C GLY A 36 11.74 14.51 5.93
N HIS A 37 10.76 13.76 6.42
CA HIS A 37 10.30 13.92 7.81
C HIS A 37 11.45 13.61 8.77
N GLU A 38 11.66 14.50 9.75
CA GLU A 38 12.63 14.28 10.86
C GLU A 38 12.20 13.14 11.79
N GLU A 39 10.92 12.81 11.79
CA GLU A 39 10.36 11.72 12.58
C GLU A 39 10.61 10.36 11.90
N PRO A 40 10.85 9.28 12.67
CA PRO A 40 10.97 7.95 12.10
C PRO A 40 9.63 7.51 11.48
N PRO A 41 9.66 6.78 10.34
CA PRO A 41 8.45 6.27 9.73
C PRO A 41 7.71 5.33 10.68
N LEU A 42 6.38 5.33 10.59
CA LEU A 42 5.52 4.42 11.33
C LEU A 42 5.91 2.97 11.05
N SER A 43 5.86 2.12 12.08
CA SER A 43 5.94 0.67 11.88
C SER A 43 4.78 0.19 11.00
N GLU A 44 4.99 -0.88 10.23
CA GLU A 44 3.98 -1.45 9.32
C GLU A 44 2.62 -1.70 10.01
N ARG A 45 2.63 -2.26 11.22
CA ARG A 45 1.41 -2.50 12.00
C ARG A 45 0.70 -1.20 12.41
N ALA A 46 1.46 -0.16 12.75
CA ALA A 46 0.89 1.14 13.13
C ALA A 46 0.27 1.83 11.91
N PHE A 47 0.95 1.78 10.75
CA PHE A 47 0.42 2.27 9.49
C PHE A 47 -0.93 1.63 9.13
N TRP A 48 -1.01 0.29 9.22
CA TRP A 48 -2.27 -0.40 8.93
C TRP A 48 -3.38 -0.08 9.92
N ARG A 49 -3.05 0.07 11.20
CA ARG A 49 -4.03 0.49 12.21
C ARG A 49 -4.59 1.87 11.90
N GLU A 50 -3.72 2.85 11.68
CA GLU A 50 -4.14 4.23 11.39
C GLU A 50 -4.98 4.32 10.12
N ARG A 51 -4.62 3.53 9.09
CA ARG A 51 -5.39 3.44 7.84
C ARG A 51 -6.78 2.85 8.05
N MET A 52 -6.94 1.85 8.91
CA MET A 52 -8.24 1.29 9.26
C MET A 52 -9.05 2.28 10.09
N ASP A 53 -8.43 2.92 11.08
CA ASP A 53 -9.07 3.94 11.91
C ASP A 53 -9.51 5.16 11.09
N ASP A 54 -8.78 5.51 10.03
CA ASP A 54 -9.16 6.56 9.06
C ASP A 54 -10.36 6.13 8.22
N GLN A 55 -10.42 4.88 7.75
CA GLN A 55 -11.58 4.34 7.03
C GLN A 55 -12.83 4.26 7.90
N ASP A 56 -12.67 3.92 9.18
CA ASP A 56 -13.76 3.88 10.15
C ASP A 56 -14.26 5.29 10.50
N ARG A 57 -13.34 6.26 10.62
CA ARG A 57 -13.69 7.67 10.89
C ARG A 57 -14.26 8.40 9.69
N ASN A 58 -13.81 8.05 8.49
CA ASN A 58 -14.28 8.60 7.23
C ASN A 58 -14.84 7.47 6.35
N PRO A 59 -15.98 6.89 6.71
CA PRO A 59 -16.67 5.93 5.86
C PRO A 59 -17.15 6.72 4.64
N GLY A 60 -16.33 6.75 3.58
CA GLY A 60 -16.55 7.60 2.41
C GLY A 60 -17.98 7.46 1.88
N VAL A 61 -18.48 8.51 1.19
CA VAL A 61 -19.86 8.66 0.71
C VAL A 61 -20.63 7.34 0.60
N ARG A 62 -21.28 6.99 1.71
CA ARG A 62 -22.20 5.87 1.78
C ARG A 62 -23.43 6.37 1.03
N CYS A 63 -23.65 5.84 -0.17
CA CYS A 63 -24.93 6.01 -0.85
C CYS A 63 -26.00 5.46 0.09
N CYS A 64 -26.69 6.37 0.77
CA CYS A 64 -28.03 6.16 1.29
C CYS A 64 -29.01 6.46 0.17
#